data_AF-A0A832R6S8-F1
#
_entry.id   AF-A0A832R6S8-F1
#
_cell.length_a   1.000
_cell.length_b   1.000
_cell.length_c   1.000
_cell.angle_alpha   90.00
_cell.angle_beta   90.00
_cell.angle_gamma   90.00
#
_symmetry.space_group_name_H-M   'P 1'
#
loop_
_entity.id
_entity.type
_entity.pdbx_description
1 polymer ?
#
loop_
_entity_poly.entity_id
_entity_poly.type
_entity_poly.pdbx_seq_one_letter_code
_entity_poly.pdbx_strand_id
1 'polypeptide(L)'
;KPLSADLFVPSATWLTGFDENLRPIINPEANYGADGSTGAHVIPSFAGAHNWHPMAFNPETGLMYIPTTYSSYPFVAEAGATMGNQLLSINVNKLPEDPAPVLQGAGTYLMAWDPVQRRSVWEQRVAGSRTGVLATGGNLVFQSTGSQFKAYRADNGEEVWSTEIQSGSVGGPVSYAIDGEQYVAAVSGQGTGNYWAPNYARLLVFKLGGTAKLPEMLSYTPPTLNPPENFGDAALLARGEAQYTALCSSCHGTSVGRSSSIFPDLRYAAALNADALFKAIVIDGVLENNGMVSFAEQLTPEDAEAIRAYVVSLANAELQAQAAPPAVPAAEVH
;
A
#
# COMPACT_ATOMS: atom_id res chain seq x y z
N LYS A 1 -26.01 0.56 23.83
CA LYS A 1 -25.53 -0.85 23.78
C LYS A 1 -25.20 -1.17 22.33
N PRO A 2 -24.10 -1.90 22.04
CA PRO A 2 -23.81 -2.37 20.68
C PRO A 2 -24.99 -3.15 20.11
N LEU A 3 -25.30 -2.96 18.81
CA LEU A 3 -26.44 -3.57 18.13
C LEU A 3 -26.11 -4.95 17.54
N SER A 4 -24.85 -5.17 17.17
CA SER A 4 -24.32 -6.40 16.58
C SER A 4 -22.78 -6.36 16.63
N ALA A 5 -22.16 -7.53 16.50
CA ALA A 5 -20.73 -7.71 16.22
C ALA A 5 -20.49 -8.53 14.93
N ASP A 6 -21.52 -8.73 14.11
CA ASP A 6 -21.44 -9.53 12.90
C ASP A 6 -20.37 -9.00 11.94
N LEU A 7 -19.64 -9.92 11.34
CA LEU A 7 -18.56 -9.59 10.42
C LEU A 7 -19.14 -9.19 9.06
N PHE A 8 -18.79 -7.99 8.59
CA PHE A 8 -19.05 -7.61 7.19
C PHE A 8 -18.08 -8.30 6.21
N VAL A 9 -16.99 -8.89 6.72
CA VAL A 9 -16.09 -9.79 5.99
C VAL A 9 -16.10 -11.15 6.70
N PRO A 10 -16.92 -12.12 6.25
CA PRO A 10 -17.10 -13.39 6.94
C PRO A 10 -15.89 -14.32 6.84
N SER A 11 -14.91 -14.00 5.98
CA SER A 11 -13.67 -14.77 5.81
C SER A 11 -12.59 -14.46 6.84
N ALA A 12 -12.87 -13.67 7.89
CA ALA A 12 -11.90 -13.36 8.92
C ALA A 12 -11.44 -14.63 9.65
N THR A 13 -10.12 -14.78 9.86
CA THR A 13 -9.52 -15.99 10.47
C THR A 13 -8.94 -15.74 11.86
N TRP A 14 -8.84 -14.48 12.32
CA TRP A 14 -8.25 -14.15 13.62
C TRP A 14 -9.18 -14.42 14.81
N LEU A 15 -10.46 -14.69 14.58
CA LEU A 15 -11.45 -15.02 15.60
C LEU A 15 -12.32 -16.20 15.16
N THR A 16 -12.87 -16.93 16.13
CA THR A 16 -13.83 -18.02 15.88
C THR A 16 -15.28 -17.61 16.19
N GLY A 17 -15.49 -16.46 16.83
CA GLY A 17 -16.79 -15.91 17.14
C GLY A 17 -16.72 -14.80 18.17
N PHE A 18 -17.84 -14.55 18.85
CA PHE A 18 -17.95 -13.58 19.94
C PHE A 18 -18.55 -14.24 21.18
N ASP A 19 -18.13 -13.80 22.36
CA ASP A 19 -18.72 -14.22 23.64
C ASP A 19 -20.07 -13.52 23.92
N GLU A 20 -20.70 -13.82 25.06
CA GLU A 20 -21.98 -13.23 25.46
C GLU A 20 -21.96 -11.69 25.64
N ASN A 21 -20.77 -11.11 25.74
CA ASN A 21 -20.53 -9.67 25.86
C ASN A 21 -20.07 -9.03 24.55
N LEU A 22 -20.14 -9.77 23.42
CA LEU A 22 -19.65 -9.36 22.10
C LEU A 22 -18.13 -9.14 22.03
N ARG A 23 -17.36 -9.80 22.90
CA ARG A 23 -15.89 -9.77 22.82
C ARG A 23 -15.44 -10.83 21.82
N PRO A 24 -14.52 -10.51 20.89
CA PRO A 24 -13.98 -11.51 19.97
C PRO A 24 -13.31 -12.67 20.70
N ILE A 25 -13.64 -13.89 20.32
CA ILE A 25 -12.97 -15.11 20.76
C ILE A 25 -11.81 -15.34 19.79
N ILE A 26 -10.58 -15.06 20.26
CA ILE A 26 -9.38 -15.17 19.42
C ILE A 26 -9.20 -16.61 18.94
N ASN A 27 -8.95 -16.78 17.64
CA ASN A 27 -8.65 -18.08 17.06
C ASN A 27 -7.22 -18.52 17.45
N PRO A 28 -7.05 -19.63 18.19
CA PRO A 28 -5.72 -20.14 18.54
C PRO A 28 -4.87 -20.47 17.31
N GLU A 29 -5.47 -20.84 16.18
CA GLU A 29 -4.75 -21.14 14.93
C GLU A 29 -4.20 -19.88 14.25
N ALA A 30 -4.73 -18.70 14.58
CA ALA A 30 -4.21 -17.42 14.10
C ALA A 30 -3.08 -16.86 15.00
N ASN A 31 -2.70 -17.59 16.05
CA ASN A 31 -1.61 -17.19 16.94
C ASN A 31 -0.26 -17.52 16.29
N TYR A 32 0.43 -16.50 15.80
CA TYR A 32 1.74 -16.59 15.14
C TYR A 32 2.94 -16.68 16.12
N GLY A 33 2.67 -17.04 17.38
CA GLY A 33 3.70 -17.25 18.40
C GLY A 33 4.38 -15.98 18.90
N ALA A 34 5.45 -16.14 19.69
CA ALA A 34 6.23 -15.04 20.27
C ALA A 34 7.73 -15.09 19.97
N ASP A 35 8.23 -16.22 19.48
CA ASP A 35 9.65 -16.48 19.20
C ASP A 35 9.95 -16.73 17.72
N GLY A 36 8.94 -16.60 16.86
CA GLY A 36 9.07 -16.79 15.41
C GLY A 36 9.35 -18.24 15.00
N SER A 37 9.06 -19.22 15.87
CA SER A 37 9.09 -20.65 15.55
C SER A 37 7.86 -21.12 14.77
N THR A 38 6.77 -20.35 14.82
CA THR A 38 5.53 -20.57 14.06
C THR A 38 5.11 -19.30 13.33
N GLY A 39 4.09 -19.42 12.47
CA GLY A 39 3.48 -18.29 11.78
C GLY A 39 2.02 -18.58 11.43
N ALA A 40 1.28 -17.55 11.05
CA ALA A 40 -0.11 -17.69 10.63
C ALA A 40 -0.44 -16.77 9.45
N HIS A 41 -1.26 -17.26 8.52
CA HIS A 41 -1.89 -16.42 7.50
C HIS A 41 -3.19 -15.85 8.05
N VAL A 42 -3.23 -14.53 8.25
CA VAL A 42 -4.36 -13.87 8.89
C VAL A 42 -5.18 -13.09 7.86
N ILE A 43 -6.49 -13.29 7.91
CA ILE A 43 -7.50 -12.55 7.16
C ILE A 43 -8.36 -11.77 8.16
N PRO A 44 -8.65 -10.48 7.93
CA PRO A 44 -8.05 -9.62 6.91
C PRO A 44 -6.54 -9.40 7.15
N SER A 45 -5.80 -8.99 6.12
CA SER A 45 -4.40 -8.58 6.23
C SER A 45 -4.18 -7.45 7.25
N PHE A 46 -2.92 -7.10 7.55
CA PHE A 46 -2.58 -5.95 8.40
C PHE A 46 -3.22 -4.62 7.92
N ALA A 47 -3.55 -4.52 6.62
CA ALA A 47 -4.21 -3.35 6.07
C ALA A 47 -5.71 -3.29 6.40
N GLY A 48 -6.25 -4.33 7.04
CA GLY A 48 -7.66 -4.47 7.41
C GLY A 48 -8.57 -4.80 6.22
N ALA A 49 -9.78 -5.28 6.54
CA ALA A 49 -10.87 -5.35 5.56
C ALA A 49 -11.29 -3.94 5.12
N HIS A 50 -11.30 -3.01 6.06
CA HIS A 50 -11.50 -1.58 5.88
C HIS A 50 -10.41 -0.84 6.67
N ASN A 51 -10.04 0.37 6.25
CA ASN A 51 -9.01 1.18 6.91
C ASN A 51 -9.46 2.65 6.93
N TRP A 52 -8.55 3.61 6.86
CA TRP A 52 -8.86 5.04 6.99
C TRP A 52 -9.70 5.66 5.85
N HIS A 53 -9.85 4.97 4.71
CA HIS A 53 -10.61 5.46 3.56
C HIS A 53 -12.08 5.71 3.96
N PRO A 54 -12.63 6.93 3.87
CA PRO A 54 -13.98 7.21 4.37
C PRO A 54 -15.06 6.31 3.76
N MET A 55 -15.88 5.71 4.63
CA MET A 55 -17.17 5.11 4.24
C MET A 55 -18.28 6.16 4.25
N ALA A 56 -19.41 5.88 3.60
CA ALA A 56 -20.57 6.77 3.58
C ALA A 56 -21.85 6.01 3.97
N PHE A 57 -22.83 6.71 4.55
CA PHE A 57 -24.16 6.16 4.83
C PHE A 57 -25.20 6.98 4.07
N ASN A 58 -26.14 6.30 3.40
CA ASN A 58 -27.30 6.96 2.81
C ASN A 58 -28.56 6.61 3.61
N PRO A 59 -29.22 7.58 4.28
CA PRO A 59 -30.41 7.31 5.07
C PRO A 59 -31.63 6.90 4.24
N GLU A 60 -31.69 7.23 2.94
CA GLU A 60 -32.82 6.86 2.07
C GLU A 60 -32.80 5.38 1.68
N THR A 61 -31.61 4.83 1.43
CA THR A 61 -31.42 3.40 1.16
C THR A 61 -31.23 2.59 2.43
N GLY A 62 -30.78 3.23 3.51
CA GLY A 62 -30.40 2.58 4.77
C GLY A 62 -29.06 1.83 4.68
N LEU A 63 -28.27 2.05 3.63
CA LEU A 63 -27.04 1.30 3.36
C LEU A 63 -25.77 2.07 3.74
N MET A 64 -24.76 1.32 4.20
CA MET A 64 -23.38 1.79 4.39
C MET A 64 -22.53 1.38 3.19
N TYR A 65 -21.83 2.31 2.58
CA TYR A 65 -20.93 2.08 1.45
C TYR A 65 -19.48 2.05 1.94
N ILE A 66 -18.90 0.86 1.95
CA ILE A 66 -17.63 0.55 2.61
C ILE A 66 -16.59 0.18 1.55
N PRO A 67 -15.46 0.92 1.47
CA PRO A 67 -14.28 0.46 0.75
C PRO A 67 -13.69 -0.77 1.47
N THR A 68 -13.83 -1.93 0.84
CA THR A 68 -13.51 -3.24 1.42
C THR A 68 -12.40 -3.92 0.63
N THR A 69 -11.54 -4.66 1.30
CA THR A 69 -10.58 -5.57 0.65
C THR A 69 -10.57 -6.94 1.30
N TYR A 70 -10.63 -7.95 0.46
CA TYR A 70 -10.42 -9.33 0.83
C TYR A 70 -8.96 -9.68 0.56
N SER A 71 -8.17 -9.80 1.63
CA SER A 71 -6.74 -10.10 1.56
C SER A 71 -6.25 -10.84 2.80
N SER A 72 -5.17 -11.60 2.64
CA SER A 72 -4.45 -12.29 3.72
C SER A 72 -3.06 -11.67 3.92
N TYR A 73 -2.51 -11.76 5.13
CA TYR A 73 -1.11 -11.45 5.39
C TYR A 73 -0.42 -12.53 6.23
N PRO A 74 0.81 -12.93 5.88
CA PRO A 74 1.63 -13.83 6.69
C PRO A 74 2.21 -13.09 7.89
N PHE A 75 1.89 -13.53 9.11
CA PHE A 75 2.50 -13.04 10.34
C PHE A 75 3.43 -14.09 10.92
N VAL A 76 4.62 -13.64 11.31
CA VAL A 76 5.63 -14.40 12.07
C VAL A 76 6.20 -13.45 13.12
N ALA A 77 6.32 -13.90 14.37
CA ALA A 77 6.92 -13.06 15.42
C ALA A 77 8.42 -12.86 15.22
N GLU A 78 8.95 -11.71 15.63
CA GLU A 78 10.39 -11.45 15.75
C GLU A 78 10.85 -11.83 17.17
N ALA A 79 11.69 -12.87 17.27
CA ALA A 79 12.14 -13.39 18.56
C ALA A 79 12.91 -12.34 19.37
N GLY A 80 12.51 -12.12 20.64
CA GLY A 80 13.18 -11.18 21.52
C GLY A 80 12.99 -9.70 21.14
N ALA A 81 12.05 -9.39 20.25
CA ALA A 81 11.75 -8.02 19.88
C ALA A 81 11.24 -7.22 21.08
N THR A 82 11.97 -6.15 21.42
CA THR A 82 11.55 -5.12 22.39
C THR A 82 10.86 -3.93 21.68
N MET A 83 10.32 -4.17 20.47
CA MET A 83 10.32 -3.26 19.30
C MET A 83 11.71 -3.21 18.64
N GLY A 84 12.01 -4.21 17.79
CA GLY A 84 13.24 -4.27 16.99
C GLY A 84 13.16 -3.42 15.72
N ASN A 85 14.28 -3.34 14.98
CA ASN A 85 14.68 -2.69 13.70
C ASN A 85 13.67 -1.94 12.80
N GLN A 86 12.36 -2.05 12.98
CA GLN A 86 11.31 -1.30 12.27
C GLN A 86 10.17 -0.82 13.20
N LEU A 87 10.37 -0.85 14.53
CA LEU A 87 9.33 -0.64 15.54
C LEU A 87 8.16 -1.65 15.45
N LEU A 88 8.46 -2.85 14.96
CA LEU A 88 7.51 -3.95 14.83
C LEU A 88 7.98 -5.15 15.66
N SER A 89 7.03 -5.94 16.16
CA SER A 89 7.30 -7.23 16.83
C SER A 89 7.12 -8.44 15.90
N ILE A 90 7.06 -8.18 14.58
CA ILE A 90 6.90 -9.20 13.55
C ILE A 90 8.13 -9.24 12.65
N ASN A 91 8.48 -10.44 12.18
CA ASN A 91 9.55 -10.63 11.20
C ASN A 91 8.95 -10.51 9.79
N VAL A 92 9.25 -9.43 9.08
CA VAL A 92 8.72 -9.18 7.73
C VAL A 92 9.41 -9.97 6.62
N ASN A 93 10.51 -10.67 6.95
CA ASN A 93 11.29 -11.48 6.01
C ASN A 93 11.00 -12.98 6.15
N LYS A 94 10.35 -13.41 7.23
CA LYS A 94 9.91 -14.79 7.45
C LYS A 94 8.46 -14.97 6.99
N LEU A 95 8.16 -16.18 6.52
CA LEU A 95 6.82 -16.62 6.15
C LEU A 95 6.45 -17.86 6.98
N PRO A 96 5.14 -18.08 7.25
CA PRO A 96 4.66 -19.37 7.76
C PRO A 96 5.08 -20.52 6.84
N GLU A 97 5.31 -21.70 7.42
CA GLU A 97 5.66 -22.90 6.65
C GLU A 97 4.50 -23.38 5.77
N ASP A 98 3.27 -23.23 6.27
CA ASP A 98 2.06 -23.57 5.52
C ASP A 98 1.80 -22.59 4.37
N PRO A 99 1.25 -23.08 3.23
CA PRO A 99 0.94 -22.24 2.09
C PRO A 99 -0.14 -21.21 2.44
N ALA A 100 -0.07 -20.05 1.78
CA ALA A 100 -1.11 -19.03 1.91
C ALA A 100 -2.48 -19.58 1.48
N PRO A 101 -3.57 -19.28 2.23
CA PRO A 101 -4.91 -19.74 1.87
C PRO A 101 -5.35 -19.11 0.54
N VAL A 102 -6.03 -19.91 -0.29
CA VAL A 102 -6.67 -19.41 -1.51
C VAL A 102 -7.94 -18.65 -1.13
N LEU A 103 -7.87 -17.33 -1.16
CA LEU A 103 -9.01 -16.48 -0.86
C LEU A 103 -9.85 -16.23 -2.13
N GLN A 104 -10.97 -16.93 -2.25
CA GLN A 104 -11.94 -16.65 -3.32
C GLN A 104 -12.43 -15.21 -3.22
N GLY A 105 -12.46 -14.49 -4.35
CA GLY A 105 -12.85 -13.07 -4.37
C GLY A 105 -11.80 -12.13 -3.79
N ALA A 106 -10.53 -12.55 -3.69
CA ALA A 106 -9.45 -11.64 -3.31
C ALA A 106 -9.43 -10.37 -4.20
N GLY A 107 -9.34 -9.22 -3.55
CA GLY A 107 -9.36 -7.93 -4.25
C GLY A 107 -10.00 -6.82 -3.44
N THR A 108 -10.14 -5.67 -4.08
CA THR A 108 -10.73 -4.45 -3.53
C THR A 108 -12.12 -4.21 -4.10
N TYR A 109 -13.05 -3.78 -3.25
CA TYR A 109 -14.46 -3.65 -3.58
C TYR A 109 -15.06 -2.40 -2.94
N LEU A 110 -16.07 -1.84 -3.60
CA LEU A 110 -17.09 -0.99 -2.98
C LEU A 110 -18.24 -1.89 -2.57
N MET A 111 -18.44 -2.05 -1.26
CA MET A 111 -19.52 -2.87 -0.71
C MET A 111 -20.65 -1.96 -0.24
N ALA A 112 -21.89 -2.28 -0.60
CA ALA A 112 -23.06 -1.74 0.08
C ALA A 112 -23.55 -2.74 1.13
N TRP A 113 -23.37 -2.37 2.40
CA TRP A 113 -23.75 -3.15 3.56
C TRP A 113 -25.08 -2.66 4.13
N ASP A 114 -26.02 -3.57 4.33
CA ASP A 114 -27.24 -3.31 5.11
C ASP A 114 -26.94 -3.58 6.60
N PRO A 115 -26.86 -2.54 7.46
CA PRO A 115 -26.55 -2.72 8.88
C PRO A 115 -27.72 -3.31 9.68
N VAL A 116 -28.95 -3.30 9.16
CA VAL A 116 -30.13 -3.86 9.81
C VAL A 116 -30.27 -5.34 9.48
N GLN A 117 -30.19 -5.70 8.19
CA GLN A 117 -30.23 -7.09 7.71
C GLN A 117 -28.89 -7.80 7.85
N ARG A 118 -27.81 -7.06 8.12
CA ARG A 118 -26.46 -7.56 8.39
C ARG A 118 -25.90 -8.40 7.25
N ARG A 119 -26.02 -7.86 6.03
CA ARG A 119 -25.55 -8.52 4.81
C ARG A 119 -25.10 -7.50 3.77
N SER A 120 -24.24 -7.96 2.87
CA SER A 120 -23.96 -7.26 1.62
C SER A 120 -25.21 -7.26 0.73
N VAL A 121 -25.54 -6.10 0.18
CA VAL A 121 -26.64 -5.91 -0.78
C VAL A 121 -26.11 -6.02 -2.21
N TRP A 122 -24.97 -5.38 -2.46
CA TRP A 122 -24.22 -5.44 -3.71
C TRP A 122 -22.75 -5.12 -3.47
N GLU A 123 -21.89 -5.55 -4.40
CA GLU A 123 -20.47 -5.21 -4.42
C GLU A 123 -20.03 -4.83 -5.83
N GLN A 124 -19.15 -3.84 -5.93
CA GLN A 124 -18.47 -3.50 -7.18
C GLN A 124 -16.97 -3.67 -7.00
N ARG A 125 -16.32 -4.39 -7.94
CA ARG A 125 -14.87 -4.57 -7.90
C ARG A 125 -14.18 -3.27 -8.33
N VAL A 126 -13.18 -2.87 -7.55
CA VAL A 126 -12.41 -1.64 -7.72
C VAL A 126 -10.99 -1.99 -8.17
N ALA A 127 -10.44 -1.22 -9.09
CA ALA A 127 -9.05 -1.34 -9.52
C ALA A 127 -8.13 -0.61 -8.54
N GLY A 128 -7.00 -1.23 -8.21
CA GLY A 128 -6.01 -0.65 -7.31
C GLY A 128 -6.43 -0.66 -5.83
N SER A 129 -6.04 0.41 -5.12
CA SER A 129 -6.30 0.56 -3.68
C SER A 129 -7.76 0.92 -3.39
N ARG A 130 -8.18 0.69 -2.15
CA ARG A 130 -9.40 1.30 -1.59
C ARG A 130 -9.29 2.81 -1.70
N THR A 131 -10.41 3.48 -1.92
CA THR A 131 -10.50 4.96 -1.93
C THR A 131 -11.77 5.37 -1.18
N GLY A 132 -11.79 6.59 -0.62
CA GLY A 132 -12.94 7.09 0.12
C GLY A 132 -14.19 7.29 -0.76
N VAL A 133 -15.35 7.30 -0.11
CA VAL A 133 -16.66 7.28 -0.79
C VAL A 133 -17.54 8.44 -0.33
N LEU A 134 -18.39 8.94 -1.23
CA LEU A 134 -19.48 9.89 -0.94
C LEU A 134 -20.81 9.31 -1.39
N ALA A 135 -21.81 9.30 -0.52
CA ALA A 135 -23.20 9.04 -0.90
C ALA A 135 -24.02 10.34 -0.92
N THR A 136 -25.00 10.44 -1.81
CA THR A 136 -25.85 11.63 -1.96
C THR A 136 -27.34 11.24 -2.02
N GLY A 137 -28.24 12.17 -1.68
CA GLY A 137 -29.70 12.00 -1.82
C GLY A 137 -30.20 11.90 -3.28
N GLY A 138 -29.30 11.99 -4.26
CA GLY A 138 -29.63 11.74 -5.67
C GLY A 138 -29.62 10.25 -6.07
N ASN A 139 -29.64 9.33 -5.09
CA ASN A 139 -29.39 7.90 -5.28
C ASN A 139 -28.04 7.62 -6.00
N LEU A 140 -26.97 8.31 -5.57
CA LEU A 140 -25.62 8.15 -6.12
C LEU A 140 -24.56 7.95 -5.04
N VAL A 141 -23.57 7.14 -5.38
CA VAL A 141 -22.34 6.89 -4.62
C VAL A 141 -21.13 7.16 -5.52
N PHE A 142 -20.23 8.04 -5.07
CA PHE A 142 -19.03 8.42 -5.82
C PHE A 142 -17.77 7.80 -5.20
N GLN A 143 -16.89 7.26 -6.05
CA GLN A 143 -15.62 6.67 -5.62
C GLN A 143 -14.58 6.69 -6.76
N SER A 144 -13.30 6.81 -6.42
CA SER A 144 -12.21 6.58 -7.37
C SER A 144 -11.82 5.10 -7.47
N THR A 145 -11.48 4.65 -8.68
CA THR A 145 -11.05 3.28 -8.97
C THR A 145 -9.93 3.30 -10.01
N GLY A 146 -8.72 2.90 -9.64
CA GLY A 146 -7.53 3.16 -10.43
C GLY A 146 -7.42 4.65 -10.78
N SER A 147 -7.27 4.96 -12.06
CA SER A 147 -7.22 6.33 -12.58
C SER A 147 -8.61 6.91 -12.95
N GLN A 148 -9.70 6.27 -12.56
CA GLN A 148 -11.05 6.71 -12.87
C GLN A 148 -11.75 7.27 -11.62
N PHE A 149 -12.65 8.22 -11.83
CA PHE A 149 -13.63 8.66 -10.83
C PHE A 149 -15.03 8.30 -11.32
N LYS A 150 -15.77 7.56 -10.50
CA LYS A 150 -17.03 6.92 -10.91
C LYS A 150 -18.18 7.30 -10.01
N ALA A 151 -19.39 7.21 -10.57
CA ALA A 151 -20.65 7.28 -9.84
C ALA A 151 -21.46 5.99 -10.06
N TYR A 152 -21.97 5.45 -8.98
CA TYR A 152 -22.80 4.26 -8.94
C TYR A 152 -24.18 4.59 -8.38
N ARG A 153 -25.21 3.87 -8.80
CA ARG A 153 -26.51 3.89 -8.13
C ARG A 153 -26.37 3.37 -6.69
N ALA A 154 -26.97 4.08 -5.75
CA ALA A 154 -26.80 3.79 -4.33
C ALA A 154 -27.58 2.52 -3.89
N ASP A 155 -28.64 2.17 -4.59
CA ASP A 155 -29.52 1.03 -4.30
C ASP A 155 -29.03 -0.30 -4.87
N ASN A 156 -28.39 -0.31 -6.05
CA ASN A 156 -28.04 -1.54 -6.76
C ASN A 156 -26.57 -1.62 -7.25
N GLY A 157 -25.80 -0.54 -7.09
CA GLY A 157 -24.39 -0.50 -7.48
C GLY A 157 -24.13 -0.36 -8.98
N GLU A 158 -25.14 -0.12 -9.82
CA GLU A 158 -24.98 0.10 -11.26
C GLU A 158 -24.10 1.32 -11.53
N GLU A 159 -23.03 1.15 -12.32
CA GLU A 159 -22.22 2.28 -12.79
C GLU A 159 -23.01 3.14 -13.77
N VAL A 160 -23.16 4.42 -13.47
CA VAL A 160 -23.93 5.36 -14.30
C VAL A 160 -23.08 6.49 -14.88
N TRP A 161 -21.86 6.66 -14.37
CA TRP A 161 -20.92 7.66 -14.87
C TRP A 161 -19.48 7.33 -14.49
N SER A 162 -18.54 7.66 -15.37
CA SER A 162 -17.10 7.52 -15.14
C SER A 162 -16.34 8.61 -15.88
N THR A 163 -15.20 9.03 -15.34
CA THR A 163 -14.24 9.90 -16.02
C THR A 163 -12.80 9.59 -15.61
N GLU A 164 -11.87 9.83 -16.53
CA GLU A 164 -10.42 9.69 -16.28
C GLU A 164 -9.91 10.87 -15.45
N ILE A 165 -9.12 10.58 -14.41
CA ILE A 165 -8.54 11.56 -13.48
C ILE A 165 -7.00 11.55 -13.45
N GLN A 166 -6.37 10.75 -14.33
CA GLN A 166 -4.93 10.60 -14.59
C GLN A 166 -4.08 10.04 -13.45
N SER A 167 -4.64 9.85 -12.26
CA SER A 167 -3.96 9.29 -11.10
C SER A 167 -4.98 8.69 -10.14
N GLY A 168 -4.54 7.78 -9.27
CA GLY A 168 -5.38 7.31 -8.18
C GLY A 168 -5.75 8.42 -7.20
N SER A 169 -6.78 8.14 -6.40
CA SER A 169 -7.17 8.94 -5.24
C SER A 169 -7.03 8.06 -4.00
N VAL A 170 -6.98 8.69 -2.83
CA VAL A 170 -7.08 7.97 -1.56
C VAL A 170 -8.15 8.57 -0.65
N GLY A 171 -8.26 9.91 -0.64
CA GLY A 171 -9.30 10.62 0.09
C GLY A 171 -10.72 10.37 -0.42
N GLY A 172 -11.71 10.70 0.42
CA GLY A 172 -13.12 10.69 0.02
C GLY A 172 -13.50 11.94 -0.75
N PRO A 173 -14.38 11.83 -1.77
CA PRO A 173 -14.94 13.00 -2.44
C PRO A 173 -15.89 13.77 -1.51
N VAL A 174 -16.12 15.04 -1.82
CA VAL A 174 -17.08 15.92 -1.13
C VAL A 174 -18.04 16.53 -2.12
N SER A 175 -19.25 16.90 -1.68
CA SER A 175 -20.18 17.70 -2.49
C SER A 175 -20.61 18.95 -1.74
N TYR A 176 -20.78 20.03 -2.50
CA TYR A 176 -21.19 21.34 -2.01
C TYR A 176 -21.96 22.08 -3.10
N ALA A 177 -22.54 23.23 -2.76
CA ALA A 177 -23.22 24.09 -3.73
C ALA A 177 -22.68 25.52 -3.66
N ILE A 178 -22.62 26.17 -4.82
CA ILE A 178 -22.33 27.60 -4.97
C ILE A 178 -23.44 28.19 -5.85
N ASP A 179 -24.12 29.23 -5.37
CA ASP A 179 -25.20 29.93 -6.08
C ASP A 179 -26.29 28.99 -6.64
N GLY A 180 -26.62 27.93 -5.89
CA GLY A 180 -27.63 26.94 -6.26
C GLY A 180 -27.16 25.85 -7.22
N GLU A 181 -25.91 25.88 -7.68
CA GLU A 181 -25.32 24.86 -8.53
C GLU A 181 -24.48 23.86 -7.69
N GLN A 182 -24.71 22.56 -7.88
CA GLN A 182 -24.01 21.51 -7.15
C GLN A 182 -22.66 21.17 -7.81
N TYR A 183 -21.66 20.97 -6.95
CA TYR A 183 -20.32 20.55 -7.28
C TYR A 183 -19.96 19.27 -6.52
N VAL A 184 -19.12 18.44 -7.11
CA VAL A 184 -18.45 17.30 -6.46
C VAL A 184 -16.96 17.49 -6.62
N ALA A 185 -16.21 17.48 -5.52
CA ALA A 185 -14.76 17.59 -5.55
C ALA A 185 -14.08 16.33 -5.05
N ALA A 186 -12.98 15.96 -5.70
CA ALA A 186 -12.15 14.82 -5.34
C ALA A 186 -10.66 15.21 -5.48
N VAL A 187 -9.79 14.56 -4.72
CA VAL A 187 -8.34 14.78 -4.82
C VAL A 187 -7.71 13.59 -5.54
N SER A 188 -7.04 13.84 -6.66
CA SER A 188 -6.14 12.86 -7.30
C SER A 188 -4.72 13.08 -6.80
N GLY A 189 -3.85 12.07 -6.96
CA GLY A 189 -2.44 12.18 -6.60
C GLY A 189 -1.88 10.98 -5.83
N GLN A 190 -2.57 9.84 -5.85
CA GLN A 190 -1.94 8.60 -5.44
C GLN A 190 -0.95 8.21 -6.53
N GLY A 191 0.35 8.25 -6.20
CA GLY A 191 1.42 7.90 -7.15
C GLY A 191 1.20 6.51 -7.73
N THR A 192 0.84 6.45 -9.01
CA THR A 192 0.69 5.21 -9.78
C THR A 192 1.94 5.06 -10.65
N GLY A 193 2.91 4.25 -10.21
CA GLY A 193 4.17 4.07 -10.92
C GLY A 193 5.35 3.83 -9.98
N ASN A 194 6.57 4.01 -10.49
CA ASN A 194 7.78 4.12 -9.67
C ASN A 194 7.97 5.58 -9.20
N TYR A 195 8.90 5.82 -8.29
CA TYR A 195 9.20 7.14 -7.72
C TYR A 195 9.42 8.27 -8.75
N TRP A 196 9.93 7.91 -9.94
CA TRP A 196 10.30 8.85 -11.00
C TRP A 196 9.13 9.21 -11.92
N ALA A 197 8.04 8.47 -11.83
CA ALA A 197 6.85 8.73 -12.62
C ALA A 197 6.18 10.04 -12.16
N PRO A 198 5.71 10.89 -13.09
CA PRO A 198 4.93 12.07 -12.74
C PRO A 198 3.72 11.71 -11.89
N ASN A 199 3.55 12.39 -10.76
CA ASN A 199 2.33 12.29 -9.97
C ASN A 199 1.36 13.41 -10.35
N TYR A 200 0.13 13.05 -10.72
CA TYR A 200 -0.91 14.00 -11.12
C TYR A 200 -1.78 14.43 -9.93
N ALA A 201 -1.13 15.02 -8.92
CA ALA A 201 -1.80 15.51 -7.72
C ALA A 201 -2.63 16.76 -8.01
N ARG A 202 -3.96 16.67 -7.89
CA ARG A 202 -4.89 17.77 -8.23
C ARG A 202 -6.14 17.75 -7.35
N LEU A 203 -6.71 18.94 -7.14
CA LEU A 203 -8.11 19.09 -6.77
C LEU A 203 -8.95 19.10 -8.04
N LEU A 204 -9.79 18.08 -8.21
CA LEU A 204 -10.69 17.94 -9.34
C LEU A 204 -12.10 18.30 -8.89
N VAL A 205 -12.77 19.17 -9.64
CA VAL A 205 -14.11 19.65 -9.32
C VAL A 205 -15.03 19.42 -10.51
N PHE A 206 -16.11 18.69 -10.28
CA PHE A 206 -17.08 18.27 -11.27
C PHE A 206 -18.41 18.97 -11.03
N LYS A 207 -19.10 19.29 -12.12
CA LYS A 207 -20.49 19.75 -12.12
C LYS A 207 -21.20 19.28 -13.40
N LEU A 208 -22.53 19.34 -13.41
CA LEU A 208 -23.30 19.07 -14.62
C LEU A 208 -22.92 20.06 -15.73
N GLY A 209 -22.71 19.55 -16.94
CA GLY A 209 -22.31 20.36 -18.10
C GLY A 209 -20.89 20.91 -18.07
N GLY A 210 -20.04 20.49 -17.11
CA GLY A 210 -18.64 20.90 -17.06
C GLY A 210 -17.84 20.45 -18.29
N THR A 211 -17.02 21.35 -18.85
CA THR A 211 -16.24 21.10 -20.08
C THR A 211 -14.73 21.27 -19.91
N ALA A 212 -14.25 21.42 -18.67
CA ALA A 212 -12.83 21.52 -18.37
C ALA A 212 -12.11 20.25 -18.83
N LYS A 213 -10.90 20.42 -19.39
CA LYS A 213 -10.06 19.30 -19.83
C LYS A 213 -8.85 19.17 -18.91
N LEU A 214 -8.47 17.94 -18.60
CA LEU A 214 -7.23 17.68 -17.89
C LEU A 214 -6.03 18.10 -18.75
N PRO A 215 -4.93 18.57 -18.12
CA PRO A 215 -3.67 18.77 -18.82
C PRO A 215 -3.16 17.48 -19.47
N GLU A 216 -2.30 17.61 -20.48
CA GLU A 216 -1.63 16.47 -21.08
C GLU A 216 -0.76 15.74 -20.03
N MET A 217 -0.72 14.41 -20.14
CA MET A 217 0.16 13.60 -19.30
C MET A 217 1.62 13.79 -19.75
N LEU A 218 2.52 13.99 -18.79
CA LEU A 218 3.94 14.07 -19.04
C LEU A 218 4.49 12.67 -19.32
N SER A 219 5.27 12.54 -20.40
CA SER A 219 6.11 11.36 -20.59
C SER A 219 7.32 11.43 -19.67
N TYR A 220 7.76 10.27 -19.18
CA TYR A 220 9.02 10.17 -18.45
C TYR A 220 9.77 8.92 -18.89
N THR A 221 11.08 8.99 -18.82
CA THR A 221 11.96 7.85 -19.02
C THR A 221 12.45 7.39 -17.65
N PRO A 222 12.17 6.13 -17.23
CA PRO A 222 12.73 5.59 -16.00
C PRO A 222 14.25 5.65 -16.01
N PRO A 223 14.90 5.87 -14.87
CA PRO A 223 16.35 5.77 -14.80
C PRO A 223 16.78 4.34 -15.09
N THR A 224 17.96 4.21 -15.70
CA THR A 224 18.63 2.94 -15.94
C THR A 224 19.62 2.65 -14.83
N LEU A 225 19.81 1.37 -14.51
CA LEU A 225 20.86 0.96 -13.58
C LEU A 225 22.24 1.34 -14.12
N ASN A 226 23.03 2.00 -13.27
CA ASN A 226 24.42 2.35 -13.55
C ASN A 226 25.25 2.31 -12.25
N PRO A 227 25.35 1.15 -11.57
CA PRO A 227 26.14 1.01 -10.37
C PRO A 227 27.65 0.98 -10.69
N PRO A 228 28.52 1.41 -9.75
CA PRO A 228 29.95 1.12 -9.84
C PRO A 228 30.21 -0.38 -9.67
N GLU A 229 31.47 -0.81 -9.89
CA GLU A 229 31.88 -2.17 -9.56
C GLU A 229 31.65 -2.49 -8.07
N ASN A 230 31.34 -3.75 -7.78
CA ASN A 230 31.24 -4.22 -6.40
C ASN A 230 32.54 -3.98 -5.65
N PHE A 231 32.43 -3.56 -4.40
CA PHE A 231 33.56 -3.31 -3.51
C PHE A 231 33.22 -3.74 -2.09
N GLY A 232 34.25 -3.85 -1.26
CA GLY A 232 34.14 -4.36 0.10
C GLY A 232 34.27 -5.88 0.20
N ASP A 233 34.52 -6.35 1.42
CA ASP A 233 34.54 -7.78 1.74
C ASP A 233 33.20 -8.24 2.32
N ALA A 234 33.11 -9.54 2.64
CA ALA A 234 31.89 -10.12 3.20
C ALA A 234 31.48 -9.49 4.54
N ALA A 235 32.44 -9.04 5.35
CA ALA A 235 32.15 -8.41 6.63
C ALA A 235 31.55 -7.00 6.44
N LEU A 236 32.07 -6.22 5.48
CA LEU A 236 31.53 -4.92 5.12
C LEU A 236 30.11 -5.05 4.57
N LEU A 237 29.88 -6.00 3.67
CA LEU A 237 28.55 -6.24 3.10
C LEU A 237 27.54 -6.67 4.16
N ALA A 238 27.92 -7.56 5.08
CA ALA A 238 27.05 -7.97 6.19
C ALA A 238 26.72 -6.81 7.14
N ARG A 239 27.69 -5.93 7.44
CA ARG A 239 27.45 -4.70 8.21
C ARG A 239 26.49 -3.76 7.47
N GLY A 240 26.71 -3.54 6.18
CA GLY A 240 25.87 -2.70 5.33
C GLY A 240 24.43 -3.19 5.25
N GLU A 241 24.24 -4.51 5.08
CA GLU A 241 22.92 -5.15 5.06
C GLU A 241 22.17 -4.95 6.37
N ALA A 242 22.84 -5.17 7.51
CA ALA A 242 22.24 -5.01 8.83
C ALA A 242 21.74 -3.57 9.06
N GLN A 243 22.58 -2.58 8.74
CA GLN A 243 22.23 -1.16 8.90
C GLN A 243 21.15 -0.72 7.91
N TYR A 244 21.25 -1.13 6.64
CA TYR A 244 20.22 -0.83 5.64
C TYR A 244 18.86 -1.38 6.03
N THR A 245 18.82 -2.63 6.51
CA THR A 245 17.60 -3.28 6.96
C THR A 245 16.98 -2.55 8.14
N ALA A 246 17.80 -2.09 9.08
CA ALA A 246 17.33 -1.37 10.27
C ALA A 246 16.89 0.07 10.02
N LEU A 247 17.52 0.79 9.09
CA LEU A 247 17.37 2.25 9.00
C LEU A 247 16.81 2.75 7.67
N CYS A 248 17.00 2.01 6.57
CA CYS A 248 16.68 2.47 5.23
C CYS A 248 15.47 1.76 4.62
N SER A 249 15.29 0.48 4.96
CA SER A 249 14.35 -0.43 4.28
C SER A 249 12.87 -0.03 4.38
N SER A 250 12.49 0.70 5.43
CA SER A 250 11.11 1.16 5.63
C SER A 250 10.66 2.17 4.58
N CYS A 251 11.59 3.01 4.08
CA CYS A 251 11.32 3.99 3.04
C CYS A 251 11.73 3.46 1.68
N HIS A 252 12.99 3.01 1.55
CA HIS A 252 13.59 2.62 0.27
C HIS A 252 13.31 1.17 -0.15
N GLY A 253 12.61 0.41 0.70
CA GLY A 253 12.27 -0.98 0.45
C GLY A 253 13.40 -1.96 0.74
N THR A 254 13.10 -3.25 0.67
CA THR A 254 14.07 -4.34 0.82
C THR A 254 14.49 -4.90 -0.55
N SER A 255 15.58 -5.67 -0.56
CA SER A 255 16.12 -6.41 -1.72
C SER A 255 15.12 -7.35 -2.39
N VAL A 256 13.98 -7.65 -1.76
CA VAL A 256 12.85 -8.43 -2.30
C VAL A 256 11.77 -7.57 -2.97
N GLY A 257 12.14 -6.43 -3.56
CA GLY A 257 11.29 -5.69 -4.49
C GLY A 257 10.15 -4.88 -3.86
N ARG A 258 10.24 -4.56 -2.57
CA ARG A 258 9.24 -3.74 -1.85
C ARG A 258 9.69 -2.29 -1.66
N SER A 259 10.23 -1.63 -2.69
CA SER A 259 10.32 -0.17 -2.65
C SER A 259 8.89 0.37 -2.65
N SER A 260 8.55 1.20 -1.67
CA SER A 260 7.31 1.97 -1.79
C SER A 260 7.44 2.87 -3.02
N SER A 261 6.40 3.00 -3.84
CA SER A 261 6.41 3.84 -5.04
C SER A 261 6.61 5.34 -4.74
N ILE A 262 6.67 5.71 -3.46
CA ILE A 262 6.73 7.09 -2.97
C ILE A 262 8.14 7.52 -2.51
N PHE A 263 9.10 6.59 -2.40
CA PHE A 263 10.51 6.87 -2.10
C PHE A 263 11.42 6.31 -3.19
N PRO A 264 12.62 6.90 -3.42
CA PRO A 264 13.50 6.45 -4.48
C PRO A 264 14.07 5.05 -4.18
N ASP A 265 14.09 4.19 -5.20
CA ASP A 265 14.84 2.93 -5.17
C ASP A 265 16.34 3.26 -5.26
N LEU A 266 17.08 2.97 -4.17
CA LEU A 266 18.49 3.36 -4.07
C LEU A 266 19.39 2.64 -5.06
N ARG A 267 18.96 1.52 -5.66
CA ARG A 267 19.73 0.82 -6.71
C ARG A 267 19.95 1.68 -7.95
N TYR A 268 19.07 2.66 -8.18
CA TYR A 268 19.14 3.61 -9.29
C TYR A 268 19.79 4.95 -8.89
N ALA A 269 20.26 5.09 -7.64
CA ALA A 269 20.78 6.36 -7.16
C ALA A 269 22.15 6.67 -7.78
N ALA A 270 22.28 7.85 -8.39
CA ALA A 270 23.55 8.34 -8.90
C ALA A 270 24.64 8.45 -7.80
N ALA A 271 24.22 8.68 -6.55
CA ALA A 271 25.09 8.76 -5.38
C ALA A 271 25.88 7.47 -5.11
N LEU A 272 25.47 6.31 -5.65
CA LEU A 272 26.27 5.09 -5.56
C LEU A 272 27.68 5.24 -6.17
N ASN A 273 27.83 6.11 -7.17
CA ASN A 273 29.09 6.35 -7.88
C ASN A 273 30.00 7.40 -7.19
N ALA A 274 29.57 7.99 -6.08
CA ALA A 274 30.34 9.02 -5.37
C ALA A 274 30.16 8.87 -3.86
N ASP A 275 31.18 8.31 -3.20
CA ASP A 275 31.27 8.09 -1.75
C ASP A 275 30.99 9.38 -0.96
N ALA A 276 31.62 10.50 -1.35
CA ALA A 276 31.43 11.79 -0.70
C ALA A 276 29.97 12.29 -0.81
N LEU A 277 29.30 12.05 -1.95
CA LEU A 277 27.90 12.42 -2.13
C LEU A 277 26.98 11.51 -1.32
N PHE A 278 27.24 10.20 -1.28
CA PHE A 278 26.47 9.26 -0.46
C PHE A 278 26.56 9.62 1.02
N LYS A 279 27.78 9.91 1.51
CA LYS A 279 28.02 10.38 2.87
C LYS A 279 27.35 11.73 3.14
N ALA A 280 27.39 12.66 2.20
CA ALA A 280 26.69 13.95 2.36
C ALA A 280 25.17 13.80 2.51
N ILE A 281 24.57 12.84 1.79
CA ILE A 281 23.13 12.54 1.89
C ILE A 281 22.79 11.86 3.22
N VAL A 282 23.51 10.80 3.58
CA VAL A 282 23.17 9.93 4.73
C VAL A 282 23.60 10.54 6.07
N ILE A 283 24.76 11.21 6.09
CA ILE A 283 25.36 11.76 7.32
C ILE A 283 25.17 13.27 7.39
N ASP A 284 25.55 14.00 6.35
CA ASP A 284 25.55 15.47 6.42
C ASP A 284 24.15 16.11 6.18
N GLY A 285 23.13 15.29 5.87
CA GLY A 285 21.73 15.74 5.80
C GLY A 285 21.39 16.65 4.62
N VAL A 286 22.14 16.60 3.51
CA VAL A 286 21.95 17.55 2.40
C VAL A 286 20.57 17.45 1.71
N LEU A 287 19.80 16.40 1.98
CA LEU A 287 18.43 16.20 1.48
C LEU A 287 17.35 16.26 2.57
N GLU A 288 17.66 16.79 3.77
CA GLU A 288 16.69 16.90 4.88
C GLU A 288 15.44 17.68 4.51
N ASN A 289 15.58 18.77 3.76
CA ASN A 289 14.45 19.57 3.28
C ASN A 289 13.52 18.81 2.32
N ASN A 290 13.98 17.68 1.78
CA ASN A 290 13.21 16.78 0.92
C ASN A 290 12.65 15.57 1.69
N GLY A 291 12.83 15.51 3.00
CA GLY A 291 12.36 14.42 3.86
C GLY A 291 13.35 13.26 4.05
N MET A 292 14.56 13.34 3.49
CA MET A 292 15.64 12.37 3.76
C MET A 292 16.45 12.83 4.96
N VAL A 293 16.17 12.25 6.13
CA VAL A 293 16.78 12.63 7.41
C VAL A 293 18.28 12.32 7.45
N SER A 294 19.04 13.12 8.20
CA SER A 294 20.39 12.73 8.61
C SER A 294 20.34 11.58 9.61
N PHE A 295 21.30 10.66 9.48
CA PHE A 295 21.53 9.56 10.41
C PHE A 295 22.83 9.74 11.21
N ALA A 296 23.37 10.96 11.31
CA ALA A 296 24.63 11.22 12.00
C ALA A 296 24.63 10.84 13.49
N GLU A 297 23.45 10.71 14.11
CA GLU A 297 23.31 10.25 15.50
C GLU A 297 23.39 8.72 15.64
N GLN A 298 23.13 7.96 14.56
CA GLN A 298 23.05 6.49 14.56
C GLN A 298 24.16 5.82 13.73
N LEU A 299 24.72 6.53 12.76
CA LEU A 299 25.67 6.00 11.79
C LEU A 299 26.96 6.82 11.74
N THR A 300 28.08 6.09 11.59
CA THR A 300 29.37 6.69 11.24
C THR A 300 29.52 6.84 9.73
N PRO A 301 30.46 7.67 9.24
CA PRO A 301 30.82 7.69 7.82
C PRO A 301 31.19 6.31 7.25
N GLU A 302 31.84 5.47 8.06
CA GLU A 302 32.18 4.10 7.70
C GLU A 302 30.94 3.20 7.59
N ASP A 303 29.91 3.42 8.42
CA ASP A 303 28.62 2.72 8.26
C ASP A 303 27.92 3.15 6.96
N ALA A 304 27.96 4.44 6.62
CA ALA A 304 27.40 4.92 5.34
C ALA A 304 28.11 4.25 4.14
N GLU A 305 29.41 4.06 4.20
CA GLU A 305 30.17 3.36 3.16
C GLU A 305 29.84 1.87 3.10
N ALA A 306 29.62 1.22 4.26
CA ALA A 306 29.15 -0.16 4.31
C ALA A 306 27.75 -0.32 3.67
N ILE A 307 26.83 0.60 3.97
CA ILE A 307 25.50 0.65 3.33
C ILE A 307 25.65 0.85 1.83
N ARG A 308 26.51 1.76 1.37
CA ARG A 308 26.78 1.98 -0.06
C ARG A 308 27.27 0.71 -0.73
N ALA A 309 28.23 0.00 -0.13
CA ALA A 309 28.73 -1.28 -0.64
C ALA A 309 27.61 -2.31 -0.81
N TYR A 310 26.74 -2.43 0.20
CA TYR A 310 25.60 -3.32 0.14
C TYR A 310 24.63 -2.95 -0.99
N VAL A 311 24.22 -1.69 -1.12
CA VAL A 311 23.29 -1.23 -2.18
C VAL A 311 23.91 -1.40 -3.58
N VAL A 312 25.21 -1.16 -3.73
CA VAL A 312 25.94 -1.44 -4.98
C VAL A 312 25.88 -2.92 -5.33
N SER A 313 26.03 -3.81 -4.35
CA SER A 313 25.91 -5.26 -4.59
C SER A 313 24.51 -5.66 -5.07
N LEU A 314 23.46 -5.06 -4.48
CA LEU A 314 22.06 -5.25 -4.92
C LEU A 314 21.82 -4.71 -6.34
N ALA A 315 22.36 -3.53 -6.67
CA ALA A 315 22.21 -2.92 -7.98
C ALA A 315 22.92 -3.74 -9.08
N ASN A 316 24.13 -4.27 -8.79
CA ASN A 316 24.84 -5.16 -9.71
C ASN A 316 24.12 -6.51 -9.89
N ALA A 317 23.57 -7.09 -8.83
CA ALA A 317 22.78 -8.32 -8.92
C ALA A 317 21.53 -8.14 -9.80
N GLU A 318 20.82 -7.02 -9.64
CA GLU A 318 19.67 -6.67 -10.48
C GLU A 318 20.10 -6.43 -11.95
N LEU A 319 21.20 -5.71 -12.18
CA LEU A 319 21.73 -5.48 -13.53
C LEU A 319 22.07 -6.80 -14.24
N GLN A 320 22.65 -7.76 -13.51
CA GLN A 320 22.91 -9.11 -14.03
C GLN A 320 21.61 -9.88 -14.31
N ALA A 321 20.62 -9.77 -13.44
CA ALA A 321 19.31 -10.41 -13.63
C ALA A 321 18.56 -9.85 -14.85
N GLN A 322 18.64 -8.53 -15.10
CA GLN A 322 18.05 -7.89 -16.27
C GLN A 322 18.76 -8.28 -17.58
N ALA A 323 20.04 -8.64 -17.52
CA ALA A 323 20.81 -9.13 -18.66
C ALA A 323 20.60 -10.64 -18.94
N ALA A 324 20.05 -11.39 -17.99
CA ALA A 324 19.75 -12.80 -18.17
C ALA A 324 18.53 -12.99 -19.11
N PRO A 325 18.54 -14.00 -20.00
CA PRO A 325 17.37 -14.28 -20.84
C PRO A 325 16.15 -14.61 -19.95
N PRO A 326 14.92 -14.23 -20.36
CA PRO A 326 13.73 -14.51 -19.58
C PRO A 326 13.63 -16.02 -19.32
N ALA A 327 13.41 -16.39 -18.06
CA ALA A 327 13.20 -17.78 -17.69
C ALA A 327 12.00 -18.33 -18.49
N VAL A 328 12.23 -19.41 -19.23
CA VAL A 328 11.15 -20.11 -19.93
C VAL A 328 10.18 -20.60 -18.85
N PRO A 329 8.89 -20.22 -18.90
CA PRO A 329 7.92 -20.74 -17.94
C PRO A 329 7.91 -22.27 -18.06
N ALA A 330 8.06 -22.95 -16.93
CA ALA A 330 7.91 -24.41 -16.87
C ALA A 330 6.53 -24.76 -17.46
N ALA A 331 6.53 -25.60 -18.49
CA ALA A 331 5.30 -26.03 -19.15
C ALA A 331 4.32 -26.59 -18.10
N GLU A 332 3.12 -26.02 -18.05
CA GLU A 332 1.99 -26.62 -17.33
C GLU A 332 1.80 -28.03 -17.88
N VAL A 333 2.06 -29.04 -17.04
CA VAL A 333 1.67 -30.42 -17.32
C VAL A 333 0.18 -30.50 -17.02
N HIS A 334 -0.60 -30.67 -18.09
CA HIS A 334 -2.06 -30.88 -18.07
C HIS A 334 -2.50 -32.08 -17.23
#